data_AF-A0A117JWJ8-F1
#
_entry.id   AF-A0A117JWJ8-F1
#
_cell.length_a   1.000
_cell.length_b   1.000
_cell.length_c   1.000
_cell.angle_alpha   90.00
_cell.angle_beta   90.00
_cell.angle_gamma   90.00
#
_symmetry.space_group_name_H-M   'P 1'
#
loop_
_entity.id
_entity.type
_entity.pdbx_description
1 polymer ?
#
loop_
_entity_poly.entity_id
_entity_poly.type
_entity_poly.pdbx_seq_one_letter_code
_entity_poly.pdbx_strand_id
1 'polypeptide(L)'
;MPGFHDVYCRLTWTPHDAAAPTTTVTGAYLDAESPSGTVSLGCGIGSALTDLGIADLVDYDHLVPLADAVSNQLAGSPAAQVRCRLGTARVELVPRWP
;
A
#
# COMPACT_ATOMS: atom_id res chain seq x y z
N MET A 1 11.94 1.91 21.23
CA MET A 1 13.11 2.31 20.45
C MET A 1 12.64 3.16 19.28
N PRO A 2 13.17 4.37 19.09
CA PRO A 2 13.03 5.10 17.83
C PRO A 2 13.70 4.29 16.71
N GLY A 3 13.06 4.19 15.55
CA GLY A 3 13.56 3.43 14.40
C GLY A 3 12.45 3.17 13.39
N PHE A 4 12.79 2.76 12.16
CA PHE A 4 11.81 2.29 11.18
C PHE A 4 11.35 0.88 11.58
N HIS A 5 10.04 0.72 11.75
CA HIS A 5 9.40 -0.57 12.05
C HIS A 5 8.60 -1.02 10.83
N ASP A 6 8.87 -2.24 10.37
CA ASP A 6 8.09 -2.87 9.31
C ASP A 6 6.64 -3.03 9.72
N VAL A 7 5.73 -2.50 8.90
CA VAL A 7 4.29 -2.62 9.07
C VAL A 7 3.75 -3.49 7.95
N TYR A 8 3.19 -4.64 8.34
CA TYR A 8 2.54 -5.55 7.42
C TYR A 8 1.19 -4.99 6.99
N CYS A 9 0.92 -5.05 5.69
CA CYS A 9 -0.38 -4.75 5.14
C CYS A 9 -0.80 -5.81 4.13
N ARG A 10 -2.10 -5.93 3.94
CA ARG A 10 -2.72 -6.63 2.83
C ARG A 10 -3.02 -5.62 1.75
N LEU A 11 -2.52 -5.89 0.55
CA LEU A 11 -2.78 -5.09 -0.64
C LEU A 11 -3.66 -5.87 -1.59
N THR A 12 -4.75 -5.26 -2.03
CA THR A 12 -5.64 -5.83 -3.04
C THR A 12 -5.73 -4.88 -4.22
N TRP A 13 -5.40 -5.38 -5.42
CA TRP A 13 -5.64 -4.71 -6.68
C TRP A 13 -6.84 -5.31 -7.39
N THR A 14 -7.84 -4.48 -7.66
CA THR A 14 -9.04 -4.84 -8.43
C THR A 14 -9.02 -4.07 -9.75
N PRO A 15 -8.69 -4.72 -10.88
CA PRO A 15 -8.81 -4.11 -12.19
C PRO A 15 -10.27 -3.68 -12.49
N HIS A 16 -10.45 -2.61 -13.26
CA HIS A 16 -11.78 -2.29 -13.82
C HIS A 16 -12.14 -3.17 -15.02
N ASP A 17 -11.13 -3.72 -15.71
CA ASP A 17 -11.35 -4.72 -16.74
C ASP A 17 -11.86 -6.02 -16.11
N ALA A 18 -13.07 -6.42 -16.46
CA ALA A 18 -13.72 -7.62 -15.95
C ALA A 18 -12.99 -8.92 -16.35
N ALA A 19 -12.14 -8.89 -17.39
CA ALA A 19 -11.33 -10.03 -17.79
C ALA A 19 -10.06 -10.21 -16.93
N ALA A 20 -9.59 -9.13 -16.28
CA ALA A 20 -8.38 -9.17 -15.48
C ALA A 20 -8.68 -9.59 -14.02
N PRO A 21 -7.90 -10.51 -13.44
CA PRO A 21 -8.16 -11.01 -12.10
C PRO A 21 -7.84 -9.95 -11.02
N THR A 22 -8.58 -10.02 -9.91
CA THR A 22 -8.19 -9.32 -8.67
C THR A 22 -6.99 -10.04 -8.05
N THR A 23 -5.96 -9.28 -7.70
CA THR A 23 -4.73 -9.80 -7.08
C THR A 23 -4.66 -9.33 -5.63
N THR A 24 -4.24 -10.20 -4.71
CA THR A 24 -4.00 -9.83 -3.31
C THR A 24 -2.65 -10.35 -2.85
N VAL A 25 -1.88 -9.48 -2.20
CA VAL A 25 -0.58 -9.80 -1.60
C VAL A 25 -0.55 -9.33 -0.15
N THR A 26 0.37 -9.87 0.64
CA THR A 26 0.59 -9.45 2.03
C THR A 26 2.08 -9.36 2.28
N GLY A 27 2.53 -8.23 2.82
CA GLY A 27 3.95 -7.97 3.01
C GLY A 27 4.20 -6.71 3.83
N ALA A 28 5.47 -6.53 4.21
CA ALA A 28 5.97 -5.35 4.90
C ALA A 28 6.27 -4.26 3.87
N TYR A 29 5.24 -3.54 3.44
CA TYR A 29 5.37 -2.44 2.47
C TYR A 29 5.26 -1.06 3.11
N LEU A 30 4.88 -1.01 4.38
CA LEU A 30 4.66 0.21 5.15
C LEU A 30 5.69 0.30 6.26
N ASP A 31 5.96 1.52 6.70
CA ASP A 31 6.87 1.82 7.78
C ASP A 31 6.13 2.57 8.90
N ALA A 32 6.63 2.45 10.13
CA ALA A 32 6.24 3.33 11.24
C ALA A 32 7.47 3.81 12.01
N GLU A 33 7.44 5.07 12.47
CA GLU A 33 8.53 5.71 13.25
C GLU A 33 8.71 5.14 14.67
N SER A 34 7.69 4.41 15.14
CA SER A 34 7.69 3.67 16.39
C SER A 34 6.60 2.60 16.31
N PRO A 35 6.52 1.64 17.25
CA PRO A 35 5.44 0.64 17.23
C PRO A 35 4.06 1.27 17.18
N SER A 36 3.83 2.35 17.94
CA SER A 36 2.58 3.12 17.95
C SER A 36 2.62 4.38 17.09
N GLY A 37 3.62 4.50 16.21
CA GLY A 37 3.85 5.68 15.39
C GLY A 37 2.94 5.76 14.19
N THR A 38 2.98 6.90 13.50
CA THR A 38 2.23 7.08 12.26
C THR A 38 2.73 6.11 11.20
N VAL A 39 1.80 5.40 10.55
CA VAL A 39 2.12 4.50 9.45
C VAL A 39 2.24 5.29 8.15
N SER A 40 3.32 5.07 7.41
CA SER A 40 3.54 5.68 6.10
C SER A 40 3.87 4.64 5.04
N LEU A 41 3.40 4.89 3.82
CA LEU A 41 3.81 4.16 2.63
C LEU A 41 5.03 4.89 2.05
N GLY A 42 6.22 4.43 2.39
CA GLY A 42 7.49 4.98 1.91
C GLY A 42 8.07 4.18 0.76
N CYS A 43 9.30 3.70 0.95
CA CYS A 43 10.07 2.98 -0.07
C CYS A 43 9.44 1.63 -0.50
N GLY A 44 8.53 1.07 0.30
CA GLY A 44 7.87 -0.21 0.00
C GLY A 44 6.89 -0.19 -1.17
N ILE A 45 6.53 0.99 -1.70
CA ILE A 45 5.58 1.12 -2.82
C ILE A 45 6.04 0.37 -4.09
N GLY A 46 7.33 0.40 -4.40
CA GLY A 46 7.86 -0.29 -5.59
C GLY A 46 7.76 -1.82 -5.44
N SER A 47 8.11 -2.34 -4.26
CA SER A 47 7.96 -3.77 -3.94
C SER A 47 6.50 -4.19 -3.94
N ALA A 48 5.61 -3.39 -3.37
CA ALA A 48 4.17 -3.62 -3.40
C ALA A 48 3.62 -3.75 -4.82
N LEU A 49 3.98 -2.83 -5.72
CA LEU A 49 3.53 -2.85 -7.12
C LEU A 49 4.11 -4.04 -7.89
N THR A 50 5.36 -4.41 -7.60
CA THR A 50 6.03 -5.58 -8.20
C THR A 50 5.33 -6.86 -7.76
N ASP A 51 5.07 -7.03 -6.47
CA ASP A 51 4.41 -8.23 -5.93
C ASP A 51 2.96 -8.36 -6.42
N LEU A 52 2.25 -7.23 -6.58
CA LEU A 52 0.93 -7.20 -7.20
C LEU A 52 0.95 -7.51 -8.71
N GLY A 53 2.13 -7.52 -9.35
CA GLY A 53 2.29 -7.71 -10.79
C GLY A 53 1.79 -6.53 -11.63
N ILE A 54 1.79 -5.32 -11.07
CA ILE A 54 1.26 -4.10 -11.71
C ILE A 54 2.27 -2.96 -11.80
N ALA A 55 3.57 -3.25 -11.62
CA ALA A 55 4.64 -2.24 -11.67
C ALA A 55 4.60 -1.41 -12.97
N ASP A 56 4.29 -2.04 -14.10
CA ASP A 56 4.20 -1.37 -15.41
C ASP A 56 2.96 -0.46 -15.58
N LEU A 57 1.99 -0.52 -14.66
CA LEU A 57 0.77 0.29 -14.73
C LEU A 57 0.90 1.67 -14.07
N VAL A 58 1.99 1.89 -13.33
CA VAL A 58 2.19 3.11 -12.53
C VAL A 58 3.45 3.82 -12.99
N ASP A 59 3.31 5.08 -13.37
CA ASP A 59 4.45 5.94 -13.67
C ASP A 59 5.17 6.35 -12.38
N TYR A 60 6.50 6.45 -12.45
CA TYR A 60 7.36 6.87 -11.34
C TYR A 60 6.96 8.24 -10.79
N ASP A 61 6.50 9.15 -11.66
CA ASP A 61 6.04 10.50 -11.30
C ASP A 61 4.80 10.48 -10.40
N HIS A 62 4.04 9.39 -10.39
CA HIS A 62 2.84 9.24 -9.57
C HIS A 62 3.07 8.50 -8.25
N LEU A 63 4.26 7.94 -8.03
CA LEU A 63 4.55 7.15 -6.82
C LEU A 63 4.48 7.99 -5.54
N VAL A 64 5.05 9.20 -5.55
CA VAL A 64 5.06 10.08 -4.37
C VAL A 64 3.65 10.55 -4.01
N PRO A 65 2.84 11.10 -4.93
CA PRO A 65 1.45 11.43 -4.64
C PRO A 65 0.61 10.23 -4.16
N LEU A 66 0.86 9.03 -4.70
CA LEU A 66 0.17 7.80 -4.28
C LEU A 66 0.53 7.43 -2.84
N ALA A 67 1.82 7.44 -2.51
CA ALA A 67 2.36 7.20 -1.18
C ALA A 67 1.77 8.16 -0.15
N ASP A 68 1.73 9.46 -0.45
CA ASP A 68 1.14 10.47 0.42
C ASP A 68 -0.36 10.25 0.61
N ALA A 69 -1.09 9.94 -0.45
CA ALA A 69 -2.53 9.68 -0.38
C ALA A 69 -2.87 8.45 0.47
N VAL A 70 -2.07 7.38 0.38
CA VAL A 70 -2.21 6.18 1.23
C VAL A 70 -1.88 6.53 2.68
N SER A 71 -0.73 7.18 2.92
CA SER A 71 -0.27 7.53 4.27
C SER A 71 -1.26 8.41 5.01
N ASN A 72 -1.81 9.43 4.34
CA ASN A 72 -2.81 10.33 4.92
C ASN A 72 -4.11 9.60 5.30
N GLN A 73 -4.55 8.63 4.50
CA GLN A 73 -5.71 7.82 4.83
C GLN A 73 -5.43 6.88 6.01
N LEU A 74 -4.24 6.25 6.03
CA LEU A 74 -3.84 5.34 7.10
C LEU A 74 -3.64 6.02 8.45
N ALA A 75 -3.33 7.32 8.47
CA ALA A 75 -3.26 8.11 9.69
C ALA A 75 -4.61 8.20 10.45
N GLY A 76 -5.73 8.06 9.75
CA GLY A 76 -7.08 8.14 10.33
C GLY A 76 -7.88 6.83 10.30
N SER A 77 -7.39 5.79 9.62
CA SER A 77 -8.14 4.56 9.33
C SER A 77 -7.20 3.37 9.17
N PRO A 78 -7.56 2.14 9.57
CA PRO A 78 -6.76 0.95 9.33
C PRO A 78 -6.74 0.51 7.85
N ALA A 79 -7.37 1.27 6.96
CA ALA A 79 -7.38 1.00 5.53
C ALA A 79 -7.34 2.29 4.71
N ALA A 80 -6.70 2.20 3.54
CA ALA A 80 -6.66 3.24 2.53
C ALA A 80 -7.08 2.66 1.18
N GLN A 81 -7.63 3.52 0.31
CA GLN A 81 -8.01 3.13 -1.04
C GLN A 81 -7.56 4.20 -2.02
N VAL A 82 -7.00 3.76 -3.14
CA VAL A 82 -6.69 4.64 -4.27
C VAL A 82 -7.29 4.06 -5.54
N ARG A 83 -7.89 4.94 -6.34
CA ARG A 83 -8.55 4.58 -7.59
C ARG A 83 -7.91 5.32 -8.75
N CYS A 84 -7.72 4.62 -9.86
CA CYS A 84 -7.33 5.21 -11.14
C CYS A 84 -8.22 4.67 -12.26
N ARG A 85 -7.92 5.06 -13.51
CA ARG A 85 -8.68 4.57 -14.67
C ARG A 85 -8.60 3.05 -14.85
N LEU A 86 -7.49 2.43 -14.44
CA LEU A 86 -7.21 1.01 -14.67
C LEU A 86 -7.81 0.10 -13.59
N GLY A 87 -8.10 0.63 -12.41
CA GLY A 87 -8.60 -0.17 -11.30
C GLY A 87 -8.53 0.56 -9.96
N THR A 88 -8.68 -0.22 -8.90
CA THR A 88 -8.67 0.24 -7.52
C THR A 88 -7.67 -0.57 -6.71
N ALA A 89 -6.77 0.11 -6.01
CA ALA A 89 -5.88 -0.46 -5.01
C ALA A 89 -6.47 -0.21 -3.63
N ARG A 90 -6.51 -1.25 -2.79
CA ARG A 90 -6.89 -1.16 -1.38
C ARG A 90 -5.74 -1.65 -0.53
N VAL A 91 -5.39 -0.87 0.48
CA VAL A 91 -4.36 -1.16 1.48
C VAL A 91 -5.06 -1.35 2.81
N GLU A 92 -4.85 -2.48 3.48
CA GLU A 92 -5.41 -2.77 4.80
C GLU A 92 -4.27 -3.13 5.76
N LEU A 93 -4.17 -2.44 6.89
CA LEU A 93 -3.21 -2.80 7.94
C LEU A 93 -3.54 -4.20 8.45
N VAL A 94 -2.54 -5.07 8.50
CA VAL A 94 -2.68 -6.35 9.18
C VAL A 94 -2.49 -6.08 10.67
N PRO A 95 -3.48 -6.36 11.54
CA PRO A 95 -3.29 -6.28 12.97
C PRO A 95 -2.07 -7.12 13.34
N ARG A 96 -1.13 -6.51 14.07
CA ARG A 96 0.21 -7.06 14.33
C ARG A 96 0.15 -8.57 14.53
N TRP A 97 0.93 -9.30 13.73
CA TRP A 97 1.24 -10.69 14.03
C TRP A 97 1.88 -10.74 15.43
N PRO A 98 1.45 -11.64 16.32
CA PRO A 98 1.93 -11.72 17.70
C PRO A 98 3.45 -11.91 17.80
#